data_AF-A0A7W1G8X3-F1
#
_entry.id   AF-A0A7W1G8X3-F1
#
_cell.length_a   1.000
_cell.length_b   1.000
_cell.length_c   1.000
_cell.angle_alpha   90.00
_cell.angle_beta   90.00
_cell.angle_gamma   90.00
#
_symmetry.space_group_name_H-M   'P 1'
#
loop_
_entity.id
_entity.type
_entity.pdbx_description
1 polymer ?
#
loop_
_entity_poly.entity_id
_entity_poly.type
_entity_poly.pdbx_seq_one_letter_code
_entity_poly.pdbx_strand_id
1 'polypeptide(L)'
;MNDPKAKELGLSEENIFQTIFTEKHADVAREARRRFNDFKQNNEFNRLMALCKKNPNLCRVRYLDPSNSKSSKQEFYSKKIYDELAEYYHHQG
;
A
#
# COMPACT_ATOMS: atom_id res chain seq x y z
N MET A 1 26.52 29.40 -17.20
CA MET A 1 25.07 29.23 -17.02
C MET A 1 24.76 27.76 -17.13
N ASN A 2 24.34 27.12 -16.04
CA ASN A 2 23.55 25.87 -16.00
C ASN A 2 23.19 25.65 -14.53
N ASP A 3 21.93 25.93 -14.21
CA ASP A 3 21.35 26.03 -12.88
C ASP A 3 21.46 24.73 -12.05
N PRO A 4 21.90 24.80 -10.78
CA PRO A 4 21.91 23.66 -9.86
C PRO A 4 20.57 23.45 -9.13
N LYS A 5 19.44 23.91 -9.70
CA LYS A 5 18.09 23.86 -9.11
C LYS A 5 17.20 22.76 -9.73
N ALA A 6 17.74 21.57 -9.95
CA ALA A 6 16.94 20.40 -10.35
C ALA A 6 17.08 19.27 -9.33
N LYS A 7 17.08 19.61 -8.04
CA LYS A 7 17.11 18.66 -6.92
C LYS A 7 15.76 18.53 -6.20
N GLU A 8 14.70 19.07 -6.78
CA GLU A 8 13.36 19.10 -6.20
C GLU A 8 12.40 18.30 -7.09
N LEU A 9 11.67 17.36 -6.49
CA LEU A 9 10.65 16.48 -7.09
C LEU A 9 11.16 15.17 -7.74
N GLY A 10 12.35 14.69 -7.36
CA GLY A 10 12.78 13.31 -7.61
C GLY A 10 12.06 12.26 -6.76
N LEU A 11 10.73 12.29 -6.69
CA LEU A 11 9.96 11.11 -6.29
C LEU A 11 9.92 10.18 -7.52
N SER A 12 11.07 9.60 -7.88
CA SER A 12 11.10 8.47 -8.81
C SER A 12 10.09 7.45 -8.31
N GLU A 13 9.34 6.78 -9.19
CA GLU A 13 8.31 5.81 -8.79
C GLU A 13 8.84 4.82 -7.75
N GLU A 14 10.10 4.41 -7.90
CA GLU A 14 10.82 3.58 -6.94
C GLU A 14 10.88 4.17 -5.53
N ASN A 15 11.18 5.47 -5.38
CA ASN A 15 11.21 6.14 -4.07
C ASN A 15 9.82 6.13 -3.41
N ILE A 16 8.75 6.28 -4.18
CA ILE A 16 7.37 6.23 -3.66
C ILE A 16 7.04 4.83 -3.13
N PHE A 17 7.42 3.76 -3.85
CA PHE A 17 7.23 2.38 -3.37
C PHE A 17 8.16 2.01 -2.20
N GLN A 18 9.31 2.67 -2.06
CA GLN A 18 10.23 2.44 -0.93
C GLN A 18 9.86 3.24 0.33
N THR A 19 9.15 4.37 0.19
CA THR A 19 8.86 5.27 1.32
C THR A 19 7.38 5.32 1.73
N ILE A 20 6.46 5.29 0.76
CA ILE A 20 5.02 5.49 1.00
C ILE A 20 4.27 4.16 0.89
N PHE A 21 4.46 3.41 -0.20
CA PHE A 21 3.75 2.15 -0.46
C PHE A 21 4.66 0.96 -0.19
N THR A 22 5.00 0.76 1.07
CA THR A 22 5.97 -0.27 1.50
C THR A 22 5.35 -1.64 1.73
N GLU A 23 4.05 -1.70 1.97
CA GLU A 23 3.38 -2.90 2.47
C GLU A 23 2.83 -3.74 1.31
N LYS A 24 3.08 -5.05 1.30
CA LYS A 24 2.32 -5.96 0.42
C LYS A 24 1.09 -6.48 1.14
N HIS A 25 0.20 -7.13 0.41
CA HIS A 25 -1.00 -7.74 1.01
C HIS A 25 -0.68 -8.66 2.21
N ALA A 26 0.39 -9.46 2.11
CA ALA A 26 0.82 -10.33 3.20
C ALA A 26 1.36 -9.54 4.41
N ASP A 27 2.07 -8.44 4.18
CA ASP A 27 2.58 -7.57 5.24
C ASP A 27 1.43 -6.86 5.97
N VAL A 28 0.44 -6.36 5.22
CA VAL A 28 -0.79 -5.78 5.79
C VAL A 28 -1.49 -6.80 6.68
N ALA A 29 -1.71 -8.03 6.20
CA ALA A 29 -2.36 -9.08 6.98
C ALA A 29 -1.57 -9.47 8.24
N ARG A 30 -0.23 -9.53 8.14
CA ARG A 30 0.66 -9.82 9.27
C ARG A 30 0.61 -8.71 10.32
N GLU A 31 0.75 -7.46 9.91
CA GLU A 31 0.77 -6.32 10.81
C GLU A 31 -0.62 -6.06 11.42
N ALA A 32 -1.69 -6.24 10.64
CA ALA A 32 -3.06 -6.16 11.15
C ALA A 32 -3.30 -7.19 12.27
N ARG A 33 -2.82 -8.44 12.08
CA ARG A 33 -2.90 -9.48 13.13
C ARG A 33 -2.12 -9.11 14.39
N ARG A 34 -1.05 -8.34 14.27
CA ARG A 34 -0.26 -7.86 15.40
C ARG A 34 -0.91 -6.65 16.08
N ARG A 35 -1.50 -5.74 15.30
CA ARG A 35 -2.00 -4.44 15.75
C ARG A 35 -3.43 -4.49 16.30
N PHE A 36 -4.24 -5.42 15.82
CA PHE A 36 -5.66 -5.52 16.18
C PHE A 36 -5.93 -6.87 16.85
N ASN A 37 -6.65 -6.83 17.98
CA ASN A 37 -6.92 -8.03 18.79
C ASN A 37 -7.98 -8.95 18.15
N ASP A 38 -8.95 -8.33 17.47
CA ASP A 38 -10.12 -8.97 16.86
C ASP A 38 -9.91 -9.28 15.37
N PHE A 39 -8.74 -8.96 14.82
CA PHE A 39 -8.45 -9.18 13.41
C PHE A 39 -8.51 -10.66 13.03
N LYS A 40 -9.25 -10.92 11.95
CA LYS A 40 -9.35 -12.22 11.30
C LYS A 40 -9.21 -12.02 9.79
N GLN A 41 -8.33 -12.78 9.16
CA GLN A 41 -8.20 -12.82 7.72
C GLN A 41 -9.36 -13.61 7.09
N ASN A 42 -10.55 -13.02 7.13
CA ASN A 42 -11.82 -13.58 6.68
C ASN A 42 -12.30 -12.89 5.39
N ASN A 43 -13.53 -13.19 4.98
CA ASN A 43 -14.14 -12.56 3.80
C ASN A 43 -14.31 -11.04 3.95
N GLU A 44 -14.50 -10.55 5.17
CA GLU A 44 -14.60 -9.12 5.46
C GLU A 44 -13.26 -8.42 5.22
N PHE A 45 -12.15 -8.96 5.75
CA PHE A 45 -10.82 -8.45 5.44
C PHE A 45 -10.55 -8.43 3.93
N ASN A 46 -10.86 -9.54 3.22
CA ASN A 46 -10.68 -9.60 1.77
C ASN A 46 -11.52 -8.55 1.04
N ARG A 47 -12.74 -8.25 1.53
CA ARG A 47 -13.60 -7.19 1.01
C ARG A 47 -13.01 -5.80 1.27
N LEU A 48 -12.51 -5.53 2.48
CA LEU A 48 -11.86 -4.27 2.83
C LEU A 48 -10.61 -4.04 1.97
N MET A 49 -9.78 -5.06 1.79
CA MET A 49 -8.62 -5.00 0.89
C MET A 49 -9.06 -4.71 -0.55
N ALA A 50 -10.13 -5.33 -1.04
CA ALA A 50 -10.65 -5.06 -2.38
C ALA A 50 -11.18 -3.62 -2.53
N LEU A 51 -11.72 -3.01 -1.47
CA LEU A 51 -12.08 -1.59 -1.46
C LEU A 51 -10.84 -0.69 -1.45
N CYS A 52 -9.85 -1.01 -0.60
CA CYS A 52 -8.58 -0.28 -0.53
C CYS A 52 -7.83 -0.30 -1.88
N LYS A 53 -7.88 -1.42 -2.62
CA LYS A 53 -7.33 -1.55 -3.97
C LYS A 53 -7.90 -0.54 -4.97
N LYS A 54 -9.15 -0.11 -4.79
CA LYS A 54 -9.80 0.88 -5.66
C LYS A 54 -9.36 2.31 -5.33
N ASN A 55 -8.77 2.53 -4.14
CA ASN A 55 -8.31 3.85 -3.72
C ASN A 55 -6.80 4.01 -4.02
N PRO A 56 -6.41 4.86 -4.98
CA PRO A 56 -5.00 5.06 -5.37
C PRO A 56 -4.13 5.69 -4.27
N ASN A 57 -4.73 6.26 -3.22
CA ASN A 57 -4.01 6.77 -2.06
C ASN A 57 -3.64 5.67 -1.05
N LEU A 58 -4.36 4.55 -1.09
CA LEU A 58 -4.15 3.39 -0.20
C LEU A 58 -3.39 2.28 -0.91
N CYS A 59 -3.65 2.05 -2.19
CA CYS A 59 -3.03 1.00 -2.98
C CYS A 59 -2.50 1.52 -4.30
N ARG A 60 -1.28 1.13 -4.65
CA ARG A 60 -0.70 1.32 -5.98
C ARG A 60 -0.22 0.01 -6.55
N VAL A 61 -0.40 -0.14 -7.86
CA VAL A 61 0.06 -1.31 -8.60
C VAL A 61 1.37 -0.95 -9.27
N ARG A 62 2.42 -1.74 -9.03
CA ARG A 62 3.68 -1.67 -9.77
C ARG A 62 3.68 -2.76 -10.83
N TYR A 63 3.77 -2.37 -12.09
CA TYR A 63 3.94 -3.28 -13.21
C TYR A 63 5.44 -3.53 -13.42
N LEU A 64 5.81 -4.79 -13.67
CA LEU A 64 7.20 -5.12 -14.00
C LEU A 64 7.61 -4.54 -15.37
N ASP A 65 6.66 -4.46 -16.30
CA ASP A 65 6.81 -3.81 -17.60
C ASP A 65 5.62 -2.86 -17.82
N PRO A 66 5.83 -1.53 -17.89
CA PRO A 66 4.76 -0.56 -18.09
C PRO A 66 4.17 -0.63 -19.50
N SER A 67 4.87 -1.21 -20.47
CA SER A 67 4.42 -1.34 -21.87
C SER A 67 3.54 -2.58 -22.09
N ASN A 68 3.49 -3.49 -21.10
CA ASN A 68 2.74 -4.73 -21.20
C ASN A 68 1.76 -4.88 -20.04
N SER A 69 0.48 -4.62 -20.32
CA SER A 69 -0.62 -4.77 -19.37
C SER A 69 -0.88 -6.21 -18.91
N LYS A 70 -0.26 -7.22 -19.55
CA LYS A 70 -0.27 -8.63 -19.11
C LYS A 70 0.95 -9.01 -18.26
N SER A 71 1.89 -8.09 -18.07
CA SER A 71 3.08 -8.33 -17.25
C SER A 71 2.70 -8.54 -15.79
N SER A 72 3.54 -9.30 -15.07
CA SER A 72 3.38 -9.51 -13.64
C SER A 72 3.27 -8.16 -12.92
N LYS A 73 2.20 -8.01 -12.15
CA LYS A 73 1.92 -6.81 -11.36
C LYS A 73 1.96 -7.15 -9.88
N GLN A 74 2.52 -6.26 -9.07
CA GLN A 74 2.49 -6.38 -7.63
C GLN A 74 1.77 -5.17 -7.03
N GLU A 75 0.83 -5.44 -6.14
CA GLU A 75 0.11 -4.43 -5.39
C GLU A 75 0.90 -4.06 -4.14
N PHE A 76 1.02 -2.77 -3.90
CA PHE A 76 1.64 -2.20 -2.72
C PHE A 76 0.68 -1.24 -2.04
N TYR A 77 0.65 -1.28 -0.72
CA TYR A 77 -0.23 -0.51 0.13
C TYR A 77 0.57 0.49 0.93
N SER A 78 -0.04 1.65 1.16
CA SER A 78 0.50 2.64 2.08
C SER A 78 0.11 2.31 3.51
N LYS A 79 0.89 2.81 4.48
CA LYS A 79 0.60 2.60 5.91
C LYS A 79 -0.77 3.15 6.35
N LYS A 80 -1.36 4.06 5.57
CA LYS A 80 -2.72 4.57 5.81
C LYS A 80 -3.79 3.47 5.76
N ILE A 81 -3.49 2.32 5.14
CA ILE A 81 -4.40 1.19 5.15
C ILE A 81 -4.71 0.70 6.57
N TYR A 82 -3.77 0.85 7.52
CA TYR A 82 -4.03 0.46 8.90
C TYR A 82 -5.02 1.40 9.59
N ASP A 83 -5.05 2.68 9.20
CA ASP A 83 -6.04 3.63 9.72
C ASP A 83 -7.43 3.26 9.19
N GLU A 84 -7.54 2.86 7.91
CA GLU A 84 -8.79 2.36 7.34
C GLU A 84 -9.23 1.04 7.98
N LEU A 85 -8.30 0.13 8.28
CA LEU A 85 -8.62 -1.10 8.99
C LEU A 85 -9.02 -0.84 10.45
N ALA A 86 -8.49 0.20 11.09
CA ALA A 86 -8.84 0.57 12.46
C ALA A 86 -10.29 1.05 12.63
N GLU A 87 -10.93 1.49 11.54
CA GLU A 87 -12.37 1.80 11.55
C GLU A 87 -13.24 0.53 11.72
N TYR A 88 -12.67 -0.65 11.43
CA TYR A 88 -13.38 -1.94 11.48
C TYR A 88 -12.87 -2.87 12.58
N TYR A 89 -11.61 -2.72 13.00
CA TYR A 89 -10.95 -3.59 13.96
C TYR A 89 -10.48 -2.81 15.20
N HIS A 90 -10.61 -3.40 16.38
CA HIS A 90 -10.18 -2.79 17.63
C HIS A 90 -8.67 -2.90 17.85
N HIS A 91 -8.02 -1.76 18.03
CA HIS A 91 -6.62 -1.67 18.44
C HIS A 91 -6.38 -2.42 19.76
N GLN A 92 -5.22 -3.08 19.88
CA GLN A 92 -4.77 -3.52 21.21
C GLN A 92 -4.44 -2.28 22.04
N GLY A 93 -5.14 -2.09 23.16
CA GLY A 93 -4.87 -1.06 24.16
C GLY A 93 -3.74 -1.46 25.09
#